data_AF-A0A5D0QKY4-F1
#
_entry.id   AF-A0A5D0QKY4-F1
#
_cell.length_a   1.000
_cell.length_b   1.000
_cell.length_c   1.000
_cell.angle_alpha   90.00
_cell.angle_beta   90.00
_cell.angle_gamma   90.00
#
_symmetry.space_group_name_H-M   'P 1'
#
loop_
_entity.id
_entity.type
_entity.pdbx_description
1 polymer ?
#
loop_
_entity_poly.entity_id
_entity_poly.type
_entity_poly.pdbx_seq_one_letter_code
_entity_poly.pdbx_strand_id
1 'polypeptide(L)' 'MRPRDVARIFDVEVSTVVEWARIGKIPAIRTPGGQQYRFRTVDVVAMLEPLTTVGGDGHGLDSAKQRQEST' A
#
# COMPACT_ATOMS: atom_id res chain seq x y z
N MET A 1 13.60 4.93 -5.48
CA MET A 1 12.74 3.85 -6.01
C MET A 1 12.08 4.24 -7.33
N ARG A 2 11.86 3.28 -8.23
CA ARG A 2 11.13 3.47 -9.50
C ARG A 2 9.64 3.14 -9.31
N PRO A 3 8.75 3.60 -10.20
CA PRO A 3 7.30 3.33 -10.10
C PRO A 3 6.96 1.84 -10.00
N ARG A 4 7.65 0.99 -10.78
CA ARG A 4 7.46 -0.46 -10.74
C ARG A 4 7.85 -1.10 -9.40
N ASP A 5 8.86 -0.57 -8.73
CA ASP A 5 9.28 -1.09 -7.42
C ASP A 5 8.21 -0.73 -6.36
N VAL A 6 7.66 0.48 -6.41
CA VAL A 6 6.57 0.94 -5.53
C VAL A 6 5.29 0.13 -5.77
N ALA A 7 4.94 -0.09 -7.04
CA ALA A 7 3.77 -0.86 -7.43
C ALA A 7 3.74 -2.26 -6.81
N ARG A 8 4.90 -2.93 -6.77
CA ARG A 8 5.05 -4.25 -6.14
C ARG A 8 4.89 -4.23 -4.62
N ILE A 9 5.30 -3.15 -3.97
CA ILE A 9 5.20 -3.00 -2.52
C ILE A 9 3.74 -2.81 -2.08
N PHE A 10 2.97 -2.05 -2.86
CA PHE A 10 1.55 -1.79 -2.58
C PHE A 10 0.60 -2.77 -3.26
N ASP A 11 1.11 -3.73 -4.04
CA ASP A 11 0.34 -4.66 -4.88
C ASP A 11 -0.69 -3.93 -5.79
N VAL A 12 -0.23 -2.89 -6.48
CA VAL A 12 -1.05 -2.07 -7.40
C VAL A 12 -0.44 -2.00 -8.80
N GLU A 13 -1.19 -1.45 -9.76
CA GLU A 13 -0.65 -1.18 -11.09
C GLU A 13 0.35 -0.01 -11.08
N VAL A 14 1.31 -0.03 -12.00
CA VAL A 14 2.29 1.06 -12.17
C VAL A 14 1.60 2.38 -12.52
N SER A 15 0.53 2.35 -13.33
CA SER A 15 -0.24 3.54 -13.69
C SER A 15 -0.85 4.21 -12.46
N THR A 16 -1.33 3.42 -11.49
CA THR A 16 -1.86 3.90 -10.21
C THR A 16 -0.79 4.67 -9.43
N VAL A 17 0.45 4.14 -9.37
CA VAL A 17 1.57 4.82 -8.70
C VAL A 17 1.96 6.11 -9.42
N VAL A 18 1.96 6.10 -10.76
CA VAL A 18 2.21 7.31 -11.55
C VAL A 18 1.13 8.37 -11.28
N GLU A 19 -0.13 7.95 -11.16
CA GLU A 19 -1.22 8.87 -10.84
C GLU A 19 -1.07 9.44 -9.43
N TRP A 20 -0.69 8.63 -8.43
CA TRP A 20 -0.36 9.13 -7.09
C TRP A 20 0.73 10.19 -7.10
N ALA A 21 1.76 10.00 -7.92
CA ALA A 21 2.82 10.99 -8.11
C ALA A 21 2.30 12.27 -8.80
N ARG A 22 1.42 12.14 -9.80
CA ARG A 22 0.85 13.27 -10.54
C ARG A 22 -0.06 14.13 -9.68
N ILE A 23 -0.89 13.52 -8.83
CA ILE A 23 -1.81 14.23 -7.92
C ILE A 23 -1.15 14.64 -6.59
N GLY A 24 0.12 14.28 -6.37
CA GLY A 24 0.87 14.62 -5.17
C GLY A 24 0.52 13.79 -3.93
N LYS A 25 -0.16 12.64 -4.09
CA LYS A 25 -0.49 11.72 -2.99
C LYS A 25 0.75 11.09 -2.34
N ILE A 26 1.80 10.90 -3.13
CA ILE A 26 3.12 10.48 -2.64
C ILE A 26 4.17 11.47 -3.14
N PRO A 27 5.10 11.94 -2.30
CA PRO A 27 6.22 12.76 -2.74
C PRO A 27 7.04 12.05 -3.82
N ALA A 28 7.20 12.72 -4.97
CA ALA A 28 7.90 12.17 -6.12
C ALA A 28 8.72 13.24 -6.85
N ILE A 29 9.92 12.86 -7.28
CA ILE A 29 10.82 13.71 -8.05
C ILE A 29 10.69 13.31 -9.53
N ARG A 30 10.36 14.26 -10.39
CA ARG A 30 10.38 14.03 -11.85
C ARG A 30 11.82 13.90 -12.32
N THR A 31 12.14 12.84 -13.05
CA THR A 31 13.48 12.68 -13.62
C THR A 31 13.72 13.69 -14.75
N PRO A 32 14.99 14.07 -15.01
CA PRO A 32 15.34 14.76 -16.25
C PRO A 32 14.81 13.96 -17.45
N GLY A 33 14.07 14.60 -18.35
CA GLY A 33 13.34 13.95 -19.44
C GLY A 33 11.82 13.73 -19.19
N GLY A 34 11.34 13.97 -17.97
CA GLY A 34 9.91 14.16 -17.67
C GLY A 34 9.00 12.91 -17.71
N GLN A 35 9.49 11.77 -18.22
CA GLN A 35 8.66 10.56 -18.36
C GLN A 35 8.57 9.68 -17.10
N GLN A 36 9.52 9.81 -16.17
CA GLN A 36 9.62 8.93 -15.02
C GLN A 36 9.60 9.72 -13.71
N TYR A 37 9.09 9.07 -12.67
CA TYR A 37 9.14 9.57 -11.30
C TYR A 37 10.12 8.74 -10.48
N ARG A 38 10.77 9.40 -9.51
CA ARG A 38 11.54 8.73 -8.46
C ARG A 38 10.92 9.03 -7.10
N PHE A 39 10.82 7.98 -6.31
CA PHE A 39 10.28 8.01 -4.96
C PHE A 39 11.41 7.82 -3.96
N ARG A 40 11.39 8.54 -2.83
CA ARG A 40 12.31 8.25 -1.73
C ARG A 40 11.74 7.09 -0.92
N THR A 41 12.61 6.20 -0.46
CA THR A 41 12.19 5.01 0.29
C THR A 41 11.45 5.41 1.57
N VAL A 42 11.88 6.46 2.27
CA VAL A 42 11.23 6.96 3.49
C VAL A 42 9.76 7.35 3.26
N ASP A 43 9.46 8.03 2.15
CA ASP A 43 8.10 8.47 1.85
C ASP A 43 7.20 7.26 1.49
N VAL A 44 7.77 6.27 0.80
CA VAL A 44 7.07 5.02 0.44
C VAL A 44 6.76 4.19 1.68
N VAL A 45 7.74 4.04 2.58
CA VAL A 45 7.58 3.26 3.82
C VAL A 45 6.60 3.93 4.77
N ALA A 46 6.62 5.26 4.88
CA ALA A 46 5.67 6.00 5.73
C ALA A 46 4.19 5.77 5.33
N MET A 47 3.92 5.45 4.07
CA MET A 47 2.57 5.10 3.59
C MET A 47 2.16 3.65 3.88
N LEU A 48 3.10 2.79 4.27
CA LEU A 48 2.84 1.41 4.69
C LEU A 48 2.53 1.31 6.17
N GLU A 49 2.94 2.31 6.96
CA GLU A 49 2.60 2.33 8.37
C GLU A 49 1.07 2.42 8.46
N PRO A 50 0.40 1.43 9.07
CA PRO A 50 -1.02 1.56 9.30
C PRO A 50 -1.19 2.82 10.12
N LEU A 51 -2.07 3.73 9.66
CA LEU A 51 -2.61 4.79 10.51
C LEU A 51 -3.05 4.07 11.77
N THR A 52 -2.25 4.17 12.83
CA THR A 52 -2.49 3.42 14.05
C THR A 52 -3.82 3.95 14.54
N THR A 53 -4.90 3.21 14.27
CA THR A 53 -6.21 3.57 14.77
C THR A 53 -6.10 3.30 16.26
N VAL A 54 -5.76 4.35 17.01
CA VAL A 54 -5.92 4.35 18.45
C VAL A 54 -7.44 4.39 18.65
N GLY A 55 -8.05 3.22 18.79
CA GLY A 55 -9.49 3.05 19.05
C GLY A 55 -10.23 2.36 17.90
N GLY A 56 -10.76 1.16 18.18
CA GLY A 56 -11.45 0.31 17.21
C GLY A 56 -11.44 -1.16 17.60
N ASP A 57 -11.67 -1.44 18.88
CA ASP A 57 -12.29 -2.65 19.40
C ASP A 57 -13.29 -3.27 18.40
N GLY A 58 -12.90 -4.39 17.82
CA GLY A 58 -13.71 -5.18 16.89
C GLY A 58 -13.50 -6.66 17.16
N HIS A 59 -13.83 -7.06 18.38
CA HIS A 59 -13.98 -8.45 18.76
C HIS A 59 -15.09 -9.09 17.91
N GLY A 60 -14.77 -10.11 17.11
CA GLY A 60 -15.82 -10.90 16.47
C GLY A 60 -15.42 -11.60 15.17
N LEU A 61 -14.48 -12.55 15.23
CA LEU A 61 -14.42 -13.65 14.25
C LEU A 61 -13.88 -14.94 14.93
N ASP A 62 -14.47 -15.32 16.06
CA ASP A 62 -14.36 -16.65 16.64
C ASP A 62 -15.76 -17.27 16.79
N SER A 63 -16.32 -17.73 15.67
CA SER A 63 -17.26 -18.85 15.62
C SER A 63 -17.72 -19.07 14.18
N ALA A 64 -17.25 -20.14 13.54
CA ALA A 64 -18.13 -21.25 13.17
C ALA A 64 -17.39 -22.29 12.32
N LYS A 65 -17.50 -23.53 12.80
CA LYS A 65 -17.63 -24.77 12.01
C LYS A 65 -16.35 -25.60 11.78
N GLN A 66 -15.94 -26.29 12.84
CA GLN A 66 -15.47 -27.69 12.73
C GLN A 66 -16.28 -28.54 13.72
N ARG A 67 -17.33 -29.20 13.23
CA ARG A 67 -17.99 -30.33 13.91
C ARG A 67 -18.00 -31.48 12.89
N GLN A 68 -16.97 -32.32 12.95
CA GLN A 68 -16.96 -33.65 12.36
C GLN A 68 -16.91 -34.64 13.53
N GLU A 69 -18.02 -35.33 13.76
CA GLU A 69 -18.17 -36.57 14.56
C GLU A 69 -19.20 -37.38 13.75
N SER A 70 -18.79 -38.37 12.95
CA SER A 70 -18.70 -39.81 13.25
C SER A 70 -20.03 -40.47 13.65
N THR A 71 -20.62 -41.24 12.73
CA THR A 71 -21.13 -42.62 12.91
C THR A 71 -21.53 -43.16 11.54
#